data_AF-A0A8T3U6W2-F1
#
_entry.id   AF-A0A8T3U6W2-F1
#
_cell.length_a   1.000
_cell.length_b   1.000
_cell.length_c   1.000
_cell.angle_alpha   90.00
_cell.angle_beta   90.00
_cell.angle_gamma   90.00
#
_symmetry.space_group_name_H-M   'P 1'
#
loop_
_entity.id
_entity.type
_entity.pdbx_description
1 polymer ?
#
loop_
_entity_poly.entity_id
_entity_poly.type
_entity_poly.pdbx_seq_one_letter_code
_entity_poly.pdbx_strand_id
1 'polypeptide(L)'
;MICGLRNYFKNTYNNNVDAQYLSILTNIIANGIRKENRTGTAAYSIPHQRMSFDLSKEFPLLTSKFVSLKTATKEMLWIWQDKSNDVNLLNKKYGVKIWNEWKRTDGTIGKAYGYQLAKQYKYFDVDANNAFKLKKDGKISDYRIGKNGEIY
;
A
#
# COMPACT_ATOMS: atom_id res chain seq x y z
N MET A 1 -28.72 0.52 9.84
CA MET A 1 -28.08 0.38 11.17
C MET A 1 -26.69 1.06 11.25
N ILE A 2 -25.85 1.03 10.20
CA ILE A 2 -24.46 1.56 10.21
C ILE A 2 -24.37 3.10 10.39
N CYS A 3 -25.33 3.87 9.88
CA CYS A 3 -25.31 5.34 9.97
C CYS A 3 -25.46 5.87 11.41
N GLY A 4 -26.18 5.15 12.27
CA GLY A 4 -26.41 5.54 13.67
C GLY A 4 -25.17 5.41 14.56
N LEU A 5 -24.40 4.33 14.38
CA LEU A 5 -23.14 4.11 15.13
C LEU A 5 -22.09 5.17 14.78
N ARG A 6 -22.02 5.61 13.52
CA ARG A 6 -21.08 6.67 13.10
C ARG A 6 -21.34 7.99 13.82
N ASN A 7 -22.61 8.38 13.97
CA ASN A 7 -22.98 9.62 14.64
C ASN A 7 -22.79 9.52 16.16
N TYR A 8 -23.02 8.34 16.75
CA TYR A 8 -22.73 8.07 18.16
C TYR A 8 -21.24 8.28 18.48
N PHE A 9 -20.33 7.61 17.75
CA PHE A 9 -18.90 7.75 18.00
C PHE A 9 -18.36 9.16 17.73
N LYS A 10 -18.91 9.89 16.76
CA LYS A 10 -18.55 11.30 16.52
C LYS A 10 -18.90 12.22 17.68
N ASN A 11 -19.98 11.95 18.42
CA ASN A 11 -20.37 12.75 19.57
C ASN A 11 -19.61 12.37 20.84
N THR A 12 -19.09 11.14 20.93
CA THR A 12 -18.32 10.65 22.09
C THR A 12 -16.82 10.97 21.99
N TYR A 13 -16.25 11.05 20.79
CA TYR A 13 -14.83 11.31 20.57
C TYR A 13 -14.63 12.59 19.74
N ASN A 14 -13.83 13.52 20.25
CA ASN A 14 -13.52 14.79 19.58
C ASN A 14 -12.74 14.63 18.26
N ASN A 15 -12.19 13.45 17.97
CA ASN A 15 -11.43 13.16 16.76
C ASN A 15 -12.24 12.29 15.78
N ASN A 16 -12.47 12.81 14.57
CA ASN A 16 -13.24 12.12 13.54
C ASN A 16 -12.51 10.89 12.95
N VAL A 17 -11.19 10.79 13.12
CA VAL A 17 -10.39 9.62 12.75
C VAL A 17 -10.72 8.44 13.65
N ASP A 18 -10.67 8.63 14.97
CA ASP A 18 -10.95 7.57 15.94
C ASP A 18 -12.40 7.10 15.84
N ALA A 19 -13.34 8.02 15.61
CA ALA A 19 -14.74 7.66 15.41
C ALA A 19 -14.96 6.73 14.19
N GLN A 20 -14.30 7.02 13.06
CA GLN A 20 -14.38 6.17 11.87
C GLN A 20 -13.68 4.82 12.09
N TYR A 21 -12.50 4.83 12.72
CA TYR A 21 -11.72 3.64 13.03
C TYR A 21 -12.49 2.68 13.97
N LEU A 22 -13.02 3.20 15.09
CA LEU A 22 -13.76 2.41 16.08
C LEU A 22 -15.09 1.88 15.52
N SER A 23 -15.77 2.66 14.67
CA SER A 23 -16.99 2.20 13.99
C SER A 23 -16.71 0.99 13.10
N ILE A 24 -15.62 1.02 12.32
CA ILE A 24 -15.22 -0.11 11.48
C ILE A 24 -14.82 -1.31 12.33
N LEU A 25 -14.05 -1.12 13.40
CA LEU A 25 -13.68 -2.22 14.32
C LEU A 25 -14.92 -2.87 14.96
N THR A 26 -15.85 -2.06 15.46
CA THR A 26 -17.10 -2.54 16.06
C THR A 26 -17.90 -3.35 15.05
N ASN A 27 -17.96 -2.88 13.79
CA ASN A 27 -18.64 -3.61 12.72
C ASN A 27 -17.95 -4.96 12.41
N ILE A 28 -16.62 -5.00 12.36
CA ILE A 28 -15.86 -6.24 12.15
C ILE A 28 -16.11 -7.25 13.28
N ILE A 29 -16.17 -6.80 14.53
CA ILE A 29 -16.44 -7.66 15.68
C ILE A 29 -17.88 -8.21 15.64
N ALA A 30 -18.85 -7.36 15.33
CA ALA A 30 -20.27 -7.73 15.36
C ALA A 30 -20.69 -8.58 14.15
N ASN A 31 -20.22 -8.25 12.95
CA ASN A 31 -20.73 -8.78 11.68
C ASN A 31 -19.64 -9.45 10.82
N GLY A 32 -18.41 -9.59 11.34
CA GLY A 32 -17.28 -10.14 10.58
C GLY A 32 -17.39 -11.63 10.32
N ILE A 33 -16.88 -12.06 9.17
CA ILE A 33 -16.78 -13.49 8.83
C ILE A 33 -15.40 -13.98 9.25
N ARG A 34 -15.35 -15.01 10.09
CA ARG A 34 -14.10 -15.70 10.50
C ARG A 34 -13.53 -16.47 9.31
N LYS A 35 -12.28 -16.22 8.95
CA LYS A 35 -11.56 -16.91 7.87
C LYS A 35 -10.15 -17.27 8.30
N GLU A 36 -9.70 -18.44 7.88
CA GLU A 36 -8.29 -18.85 8.03
C GLU A 36 -7.42 -18.09 7.01
N ASN A 37 -6.18 -17.75 7.40
CA ASN A 37 -5.26 -16.97 6.58
C ASN A 37 -3.91 -17.69 6.39
N ARG A 38 -3.03 -17.12 5.55
CA ARG A 38 -1.71 -17.71 5.25
C ARG A 38 -0.77 -17.83 6.45
N THR A 39 -1.04 -17.11 7.55
CA THR A 39 -0.20 -17.14 8.75
C THR A 39 -0.67 -18.21 9.75
N GLY A 40 -1.75 -18.93 9.42
CA GLY A 40 -2.33 -19.97 10.29
C GLY A 40 -3.12 -19.41 11.48
N THR A 41 -3.45 -18.11 11.47
CA THR A 41 -4.24 -17.47 12.53
C THR A 41 -5.53 -16.93 11.93
N ALA A 42 -6.65 -17.49 12.36
CA ALA A 42 -7.96 -17.05 11.89
C ALA A 42 -8.19 -15.56 12.20
N ALA A 43 -8.79 -14.85 11.24
CA ALA A 43 -9.15 -13.44 11.36
C ALA A 43 -10.61 -13.20 10.97
N TYR A 44 -11.25 -12.24 11.63
CA TYR A 44 -12.55 -11.72 11.24
C TYR A 44 -12.37 -10.64 10.17
N SER A 45 -13.16 -10.71 9.10
CA SER A 45 -13.06 -9.76 7.99
C SER A 45 -14.43 -9.36 7.44
N ILE A 46 -14.53 -8.10 7.01
CA ILE A 46 -15.65 -7.55 6.25
C ILE A 46 -15.05 -6.81 5.04
N PRO A 47 -15.54 -7.05 3.82
CA PRO A 47 -15.01 -6.39 2.64
C PRO A 47 -15.47 -4.92 2.56
N HIS A 48 -14.82 -4.12 1.71
CA HIS A 48 -15.25 -2.78 1.31
C HIS A 48 -15.48 -1.76 2.45
N GLN A 49 -14.58 -1.71 3.42
CA GLN A 49 -14.60 -0.63 4.41
C GLN A 49 -13.85 0.59 3.88
N ARG A 50 -14.38 1.80 4.12
CA ARG A 50 -13.78 3.05 3.67
C ARG A 50 -13.75 4.06 4.81
N MET A 51 -12.63 4.75 4.94
CA MET A 51 -12.48 5.96 5.75
C MET A 51 -12.19 7.14 4.80
N SER A 52 -12.68 8.32 5.16
CA SER A 52 -12.42 9.56 4.42
C SER A 52 -11.99 10.65 5.41
N PHE A 53 -10.92 11.36 5.07
CA PHE A 53 -10.32 12.37 5.94
C PHE A 53 -10.19 13.69 5.19
N ASP A 54 -10.50 14.79 5.89
CA ASP A 54 -10.28 16.15 5.41
C ASP A 54 -8.95 16.66 5.97
N LEU A 55 -7.91 16.59 5.15
CA LEU A 55 -6.54 16.93 5.56
C LEU A 55 -6.34 18.41 5.88
N SER A 56 -7.28 19.29 5.50
CA SER A 56 -7.24 20.70 5.86
C SER A 56 -7.60 20.94 7.33
N LYS A 57 -8.31 19.99 7.95
CA LYS A 57 -8.85 20.12 9.32
C LYS A 57 -8.01 19.37 10.34
N GLU A 58 -7.58 18.17 10.01
CA GLU A 58 -6.88 17.30 10.96
C GLU A 58 -5.86 16.40 10.26
N PHE A 59 -4.78 16.09 10.97
CA PHE A 59 -3.85 15.04 10.56
C PHE A 59 -4.41 13.68 11.00
N PRO A 60 -4.60 12.70 10.09
CA PRO A 60 -5.31 11.47 10.39
C PRO A 60 -4.47 10.48 11.21
N LEU A 61 -4.26 10.79 12.49
CA LEU A 61 -3.58 9.96 13.46
C LEU A 61 -4.57 9.51 14.54
N LEU A 62 -4.49 8.23 14.91
CA LEU A 62 -5.28 7.70 16.02
C LEU A 62 -4.82 8.33 17.34
N THR A 63 -5.76 8.79 18.14
CA THR A 63 -5.51 9.27 19.50
C THR A 63 -5.97 8.27 20.56
N SER A 64 -6.83 7.31 20.18
CA SER A 64 -7.26 6.18 21.02
C SER A 64 -6.13 5.23 21.43
N LYS A 65 -5.03 5.21 20.68
CA LYS A 65 -3.84 4.41 21.00
C LYS A 65 -2.58 5.13 20.55
N PHE A 66 -1.46 4.85 21.22
CA PHE A 66 -0.16 5.33 20.77
C PHE A 66 0.21 4.70 19.42
N VAL A 67 0.60 5.55 18.47
CA VAL A 67 1.10 5.16 17.14
C VAL A 67 2.48 5.77 16.94
N SER A 68 3.46 4.94 16.58
CA SER A 68 4.84 5.39 16.38
C SER A 68 5.01 6.13 15.05
N LEU A 69 4.61 7.40 15.02
CA LEU A 69 4.67 8.25 13.82
C LEU A 69 6.09 8.36 13.26
N LYS A 70 7.11 8.49 14.14
CA LYS A 70 8.51 8.56 13.73
C LYS A 70 8.94 7.35 12.90
N THR A 71 8.46 6.16 13.26
CA THR A 71 8.78 4.92 12.55
C THR A 71 8.09 4.88 11.19
N ALA A 72 6.80 5.24 11.13
CA ALA A 72 6.03 5.31 9.89
C ALA A 72 6.62 6.34 8.90
N THR A 73 7.03 7.52 9.37
CA THR A 73 7.66 8.53 8.52
C THR A 73 8.99 8.04 7.96
N LYS A 74 9.82 7.37 8.77
CA LYS A 74 11.11 6.81 8.33
C LYS A 74 10.94 5.71 7.28
N GLU A 75 9.95 4.84 7.46
CA GLU A 75 9.57 3.84 6.46
C GLU A 75 9.14 4.50 5.14
N MET A 76 8.30 5.55 5.22
CA MET A 76 7.88 6.31 4.05
C MET A 76 9.09 6.87 3.28
N LEU A 77 10.06 7.47 3.98
CA LEU A 77 11.29 8.01 3.35
C LEU A 77 12.11 6.91 2.68
N TRP A 78 12.28 5.76 3.33
CA TRP A 78 12.98 4.62 2.74
C TRP A 78 12.30 4.10 1.46
N ILE A 79 10.96 4.10 1.40
CA ILE A 79 10.21 3.69 0.21
C ILE A 79 10.25 4.77 -0.89
N TRP A 80 9.99 6.03 -0.56
CA TRP A 80 9.77 7.09 -1.55
C TRP A 80 11.04 7.84 -1.94
N GLN A 81 11.87 8.20 -0.96
CA GLN A 81 13.08 8.97 -1.19
C GLN A 81 14.22 8.05 -1.64
N ASP A 82 14.45 6.97 -0.91
CA ASP A 82 15.54 6.03 -1.23
C ASP A 82 15.13 5.01 -2.29
N LYS A 83 13.83 4.85 -2.58
CA LYS A 83 13.28 3.88 -3.53
C LYS A 83 13.85 2.46 -3.32
N SER A 84 14.04 2.11 -2.05
CA SER A 84 14.79 0.92 -1.66
C SER A 84 13.87 -0.20 -1.18
N ASN A 85 14.37 -1.42 -1.32
CA ASN A 85 13.81 -2.66 -0.79
C ASN A 85 14.80 -3.38 0.15
N ASP A 86 15.96 -2.78 0.44
CA ASP A 86 16.99 -3.33 1.34
C ASP A 86 16.69 -2.98 2.81
N VAL A 87 16.48 -4.02 3.62
CA VAL A 87 16.18 -3.91 5.05
C VAL A 87 17.40 -3.48 5.86
N ASN A 88 18.61 -3.78 5.38
CA ASN A 88 19.84 -3.36 6.06
C ASN A 88 20.01 -1.85 5.99
N LEU A 89 19.67 -1.23 4.85
CA LEU A 89 19.64 0.22 4.71
C LEU A 89 18.64 0.84 5.69
N LEU A 90 17.42 0.30 5.77
CA LEU A 90 16.39 0.78 6.71
C LEU A 90 16.87 0.72 8.16
N ASN A 91 17.48 -0.41 8.55
CA ASN A 91 18.04 -0.61 9.89
C ASN A 91 19.18 0.37 10.20
N LYS A 92 20.16 0.51 9.28
CA LYS A 92 21.37 1.33 9.51
C LYS A 92 21.07 2.82 9.47
N LYS A 93 20.32 3.28 8.46
CA LYS A 93 20.07 4.71 8.21
C LYS A 93 18.96 5.27 9.09
N TYR A 94 17.90 4.50 9.32
CA TYR A 94 16.70 4.98 10.02
C TYR A 94 16.48 4.34 11.39
N GLY A 95 17.18 3.24 11.72
CA GLY A 95 16.99 2.53 12.99
C GLY A 95 15.66 1.79 13.10
N VAL A 96 14.99 1.52 11.97
CA VAL A 96 13.66 0.92 11.93
C VAL A 96 13.75 -0.57 11.60
N LYS A 97 13.19 -1.42 12.48
CA LYS A 97 13.32 -2.89 12.43
C LYS A 97 12.05 -3.64 12.01
N ILE A 98 10.98 -2.91 11.64
CA ILE A 98 9.65 -3.49 11.40
C ILE A 98 9.61 -4.48 10.22
N TRP A 99 10.61 -4.47 9.32
CA TRP A 99 10.67 -5.36 8.16
C TRP A 99 11.61 -6.57 8.35
N ASN A 100 12.20 -6.75 9.53
CA ASN A 100 13.21 -7.80 9.75
C ASN A 100 12.68 -9.23 9.54
N GLU A 101 11.42 -9.49 9.90
CA GLU A 101 10.79 -10.81 9.78
C GLU A 101 10.53 -11.22 8.32
N TRP A 102 10.50 -10.25 7.40
CA TRP A 102 10.28 -10.46 5.96
C TRP A 102 11.56 -10.35 5.13
N LYS A 103 12.70 -10.10 5.79
CA LYS A 103 14.00 -9.98 5.13
C LYS A 103 14.42 -11.33 4.55
N ARG A 104 14.73 -11.36 3.26
CA ARG A 104 15.29 -12.53 2.58
C ARG A 104 16.80 -12.66 2.83
N THR A 105 17.37 -13.75 2.34
CA THR A 105 18.82 -14.02 2.40
C THR A 105 19.66 -12.96 1.71
N ASP A 106 19.13 -12.33 0.65
CA ASP A 106 19.76 -11.21 -0.07
C ASP A 106 19.69 -9.86 0.68
N GLY A 107 19.08 -9.82 1.87
CA GLY A 107 18.91 -8.61 2.67
C GLY A 107 17.71 -7.74 2.28
N THR A 108 16.96 -8.12 1.25
CA THR A 108 15.83 -7.34 0.73
C THR A 108 14.48 -7.95 1.09
N ILE A 109 13.41 -7.17 0.87
CA ILE A 109 12.03 -7.69 0.78
C ILE A 109 11.61 -8.00 -0.67
N GLY A 110 12.58 -8.09 -1.59
CA GLY A 110 12.42 -8.41 -3.02
C GLY A 110 11.71 -7.31 -3.80
N LYS A 111 10.86 -7.67 -4.77
CA LYS A 111 10.22 -6.71 -5.71
C LYS A 111 9.05 -5.92 -5.08
N ALA A 112 9.24 -5.44 -3.86
CA ALA A 112 8.28 -4.68 -3.06
C ALA A 112 8.24 -3.19 -3.47
N TYR A 113 7.61 -2.37 -2.63
CA TYR A 113 7.21 -0.98 -2.94
C TYR A 113 8.33 -0.11 -3.52
N GLY A 114 9.46 0.06 -2.81
CA GLY A 114 10.56 0.90 -3.29
C GLY A 114 11.14 0.44 -4.63
N TYR A 115 11.29 -0.88 -4.80
CA TYR A 115 11.75 -1.47 -6.07
C TYR A 115 10.79 -1.17 -7.23
N GLN A 116 9.46 -1.20 -7.01
CA GLN A 116 8.51 -0.85 -8.07
C GLN A 116 8.52 0.66 -8.40
N LEU A 117 8.73 1.52 -7.40
CA LEU A 117 8.85 2.97 -7.59
C LEU A 117 10.15 3.37 -8.30
N ALA A 118 11.21 2.57 -8.17
CA ALA A 118 12.46 2.77 -8.90
C ALA A 118 12.34 2.43 -10.39
N LYS A 119 11.38 1.60 -10.79
CA LYS A 119 11.21 1.21 -12.20
C LYS A 119 10.69 2.36 -13.03
N GLN A 120 11.41 2.63 -14.12
CA GLN A 120 10.95 3.53 -15.16
C GLN A 120 10.11 2.73 -16.16
N TYR A 121 8.83 3.07 -16.27
CA TYR A 121 7.98 2.56 -17.35
C TYR A 121 8.04 3.53 -18.52
N LYS A 122 8.43 3.04 -19.69
CA LYS A 122 8.31 3.78 -20.94
C LYS A 122 6.85 3.64 -21.40
N TYR A 123 6.11 4.75 -21.35
CA TYR A 123 4.78 4.81 -21.93
C TYR A 123 4.94 4.94 -23.45
N PHE A 124 4.29 4.05 -24.19
CA PHE A 124 4.17 4.15 -25.63
C PHE A 124 2.77 4.68 -25.92
N ASP A 125 2.68 5.74 -26.71
CA ASP A 125 1.39 6.23 -27.19
C ASP A 125 0.81 5.18 -28.13
N VAL A 126 -0.26 4.54 -27.68
CA VAL A 126 -1.03 3.60 -28.49
C VAL A 126 -2.09 4.39 -29.22
N ASP A 127 -1.82 4.75 -30.48
CA ASP A 127 -2.83 5.28 -31.39
C ASP A 127 -3.50 4.14 -32.19
N ALA A 128 -4.60 4.45 -32.86
CA ALA A 128 -5.35 3.49 -33.67
C ALA A 128 -4.51 2.85 -34.81
N ASN A 129 -3.42 3.51 -35.24
CA ASN A 129 -2.55 3.04 -36.32
C ASN A 129 -1.44 2.10 -35.81
N ASN A 130 -1.13 2.16 -34.51
CA ASN A 130 -0.06 1.40 -33.86
C ASN A 130 -0.61 0.30 -32.94
N ALA A 131 -1.87 0.40 -32.51
CA ALA A 131 -2.56 -0.59 -31.67
C ALA A 131 -2.61 -1.99 -32.29
N PHE A 132 -2.85 -2.07 -33.60
CA PHE A 132 -2.96 -3.34 -34.33
C PHE A 132 -1.62 -3.96 -34.73
N LYS A 133 -0.53 -3.17 -34.74
CA LYS A 133 0.82 -3.65 -35.08
C LYS A 133 1.49 -4.41 -33.93
N LEU A 134 0.91 -4.37 -32.73
CA LEU A 134 1.44 -5.01 -31.53
C LEU A 134 1.08 -6.49 -31.38
N LYS A 135 0.49 -7.13 -32.40
CA LYS A 135 0.15 -8.56 -32.30
C LYS A 135 0.49 -9.33 -33.57
N LYS A 136 1.46 -10.22 -33.46
CA LYS A 136 1.47 -11.47 -34.23
C LYS A 136 1.66 -12.73 -33.38
N ASP A 137 2.36 -12.66 -32.23
CA ASP A 137 2.76 -13.89 -31.53
C ASP A 137 2.33 -14.01 -30.06
N GLY A 138 1.36 -13.20 -29.61
CA GLY A 138 0.69 -13.41 -28.31
C GLY A 138 1.54 -13.25 -27.04
N LYS A 139 2.82 -12.88 -27.15
CA LYS A 139 3.66 -12.42 -26.05
C LYS A 139 4.12 -10.99 -26.33
N ILE A 140 4.03 -10.12 -25.32
CA ILE A 140 4.67 -8.80 -25.34
C ILE A 140 6.16 -9.07 -25.18
N SER A 141 6.85 -9.34 -26.29
CA SER A 141 8.30 -9.48 -26.29
C SER A 141 8.92 -8.09 -26.36
N ASP A 142 9.89 -7.82 -25.48
CA ASP A 142 10.61 -6.56 -25.27
C ASP A 142 11.39 -5.99 -26.47
N TYR A 143 11.15 -6.46 -27.70
CA TYR A 143 11.92 -6.08 -28.89
C TYR A 143 11.37 -4.83 -29.57
N ARG A 144 12.27 -3.90 -29.90
CA ARG A 144 11.98 -2.71 -30.70
C ARG A 144 12.44 -2.90 -32.14
N ILE A 145 11.61 -2.51 -33.11
CA ILE A 145 12.07 -2.27 -34.49
C ILE A 145 12.32 -0.77 -34.63
N GLY A 146 13.58 -0.39 -34.86
CA GLY A 146 13.97 0.99 -35.14
C GLY A 146 13.38 1.48 -36.47
N LYS A 147 13.34 2.81 -36.69
CA LYS A 147 12.78 3.43 -37.92
C LYS A 147 13.46 2.97 -39.23
N ASN A 148 14.58 2.24 -39.14
CA ASN A 148 15.34 1.70 -40.28
C ASN A 148 15.35 0.16 -40.33
N GLY A 149 14.54 -0.53 -39.52
CA GLY A 149 14.45 -2.00 -39.52
C GLY A 149 15.44 -2.75 -38.62
N GLU A 150 16.24 -2.06 -37.80
CA GLU A 150 17.14 -2.72 -36.83
C GLU A 150 16.42 -3.15 -35.54
N ILE A 151 16.85 -4.30 -34.99
CA ILE A 151 16.29 -4.93 -33.79
C ILE A 151 17.17 -4.58 -32.57
N TYR A 152 16.56 -4.08 -31.49
CA TYR A 152 17.20 -3.89 -30.16
C TYR A 152 16.37 -4.53 -29.06
#